data_AF-A0A959CFX6-F1
#
_entry.id   AF-A0A959CFX6-F1
#
_cell.length_a   1.000
_cell.length_b   1.000
_cell.length_c   1.000
_cell.angle_alpha   90.00
_cell.angle_beta   90.00
_cell.angle_gamma   90.00
#
_symmetry.space_group_name_H-M   'P 1'
#
loop_
_entity.id
_entity.type
_entity.pdbx_description
1 polymer ?
#
loop_
_entity_poly.entity_id
_entity_poly.type
_entity_poly.pdbx_seq_one_letter_code
_entity_poly.pdbx_strand_id
1 'polypeptide(L)'
;MRIFTPLIALLFCTASLNAQTTSTTLRAYRIFQEKCVQCHDHASPEAGLDLEEEGATETTRAFKVRANLFNVTPANQASAAKGHKYLYPGRVDKSLLFRKINQGLEPTLGLDAGENQSMPPYGQPQLTDVEKELIRQWILYAAPLNSTVVDETLLEAYYGGAAQMAFPDGPPPAPAEGEGFQIKMGPFYVEPGGEVEYYQKYELDLPA
;
A
#
# COMPACT_ATOMS: atom_id res chain seq x y z
N MET A 1 -73.08 21.52 1.11
CA MET A 1 -72.09 20.64 0.45
C MET A 1 -70.71 21.20 0.75
N ARG A 2 -69.98 20.62 1.72
CA ARG A 2 -68.66 21.10 2.17
C ARG A 2 -67.60 20.20 1.55
N ILE A 3 -66.76 20.77 0.68
CA ILE A 3 -65.68 20.07 -0.01
C ILE A 3 -64.46 20.07 0.94
N PHE A 4 -64.06 18.89 1.40
CA PHE A 4 -62.83 18.67 2.15
C PHE A 4 -61.72 18.32 1.14
N THR A 5 -60.72 19.19 1.00
CA THR A 5 -59.51 18.94 0.22
C THR A 5 -58.42 18.44 1.16
N PRO A 6 -57.88 17.21 1.00
CA PRO A 6 -56.78 16.76 1.83
C PRO A 6 -55.47 17.33 1.29
N LEU A 7 -54.75 18.07 2.14
CA LEU A 7 -53.40 18.55 1.89
C LEU A 7 -52.44 17.36 2.05
N ILE A 8 -51.92 16.83 0.93
CA ILE A 8 -50.88 15.80 0.94
C ILE A 8 -49.53 16.49 1.21
N ALA A 9 -48.97 16.26 2.40
CA ALA A 9 -47.63 16.69 2.75
C ALA A 9 -46.61 15.71 2.15
N LEU A 10 -45.85 16.16 1.15
CA LEU A 10 -44.76 15.40 0.54
C LEU A 10 -43.50 15.53 1.41
N LEU A 11 -43.21 14.50 2.20
CA LEU A 11 -42.01 14.41 3.04
C LEU A 11 -40.80 14.09 2.13
N PHE A 12 -40.00 15.09 1.79
CA PHE A 12 -38.70 14.88 1.12
C PHE A 12 -37.72 14.26 2.12
N CYS A 13 -37.55 12.95 2.07
CA CYS A 13 -36.50 12.24 2.78
C CYS A 13 -35.19 12.48 2.02
N THR A 14 -34.40 13.47 2.44
CA THR A 14 -33.05 13.67 1.93
C THR A 14 -32.17 12.52 2.45
N ALA A 15 -32.02 11.47 1.64
CA ALA A 15 -31.01 10.45 1.89
C ALA A 15 -29.63 11.09 1.67
N SER A 16 -28.90 11.36 2.75
CA SER A 16 -27.49 11.73 2.69
C SER A 16 -26.72 10.54 2.13
N LEU A 17 -26.32 10.63 0.85
CA LEU A 17 -25.32 9.75 0.26
C LEU A 17 -23.98 10.04 0.94
N ASN A 18 -23.65 9.28 1.98
CA ASN A 18 -22.27 9.24 2.46
C ASN A 18 -21.46 8.49 1.38
N ALA A 19 -20.65 9.22 0.61
CA ALA A 19 -19.61 8.59 -0.19
C ALA A 19 -18.71 7.81 0.79
N GLN A 20 -18.79 6.48 0.77
CA GLN A 20 -17.90 5.66 1.57
C GLN A 20 -16.50 5.78 0.99
N THR A 21 -15.61 6.49 1.68
CA THR A 21 -14.19 6.49 1.34
C THR A 21 -13.69 5.05 1.41
N THR A 22 -13.13 4.55 0.31
CA THR A 22 -12.56 3.20 0.25
C THR A 22 -11.27 3.18 1.07
N SER A 23 -11.14 2.23 2.01
CA SER A 23 -9.90 2.11 2.81
C SER A 23 -8.72 1.70 1.92
N THR A 24 -7.51 2.09 2.30
CA THR A 24 -6.31 1.74 1.53
C THR A 24 -6.09 0.22 1.51
N THR A 25 -6.48 -0.52 2.57
CA THR A 25 -6.47 -2.00 2.56
C THR A 25 -7.37 -2.57 1.48
N LEU A 26 -8.58 -2.03 1.32
CA LEU A 26 -9.50 -2.51 0.29
C LEU A 26 -8.95 -2.22 -1.12
N ARG A 27 -8.31 -1.06 -1.31
CA ARG A 27 -7.67 -0.73 -2.58
C ARG A 27 -6.47 -1.63 -2.88
N ALA A 28 -5.60 -1.87 -1.91
CA ALA A 28 -4.48 -2.81 -2.04
C ALA A 28 -4.96 -4.24 -2.39
N TYR A 29 -6.03 -4.71 -1.74
CA TYR A 29 -6.65 -6.00 -2.06
C TYR A 29 -7.10 -6.07 -3.52
N ARG A 30 -7.78 -5.02 -4.03
CA ARG A 30 -8.22 -4.96 -5.44
C ARG A 30 -7.05 -5.03 -6.42
N ILE A 31 -5.93 -4.36 -6.13
CA ILE A 31 -4.70 -4.47 -6.93
C ILE A 31 -4.22 -5.93 -6.97
N PHE A 32 -4.25 -6.65 -5.83
CA PHE A 32 -3.91 -8.07 -5.81
C PHE A 32 -4.87 -8.92 -6.65
N GLN A 33 -6.18 -8.64 -6.57
CA GLN A 33 -7.18 -9.36 -7.38
C GLN A 33 -6.99 -9.12 -8.88
N GLU A 34 -6.53 -7.94 -9.26
CA GLU A 34 -6.32 -7.60 -10.68
C GLU A 34 -5.01 -8.15 -11.23
N LYS A 35 -3.96 -8.27 -10.40
CA LYS A 35 -2.58 -8.41 -10.89
C LYS A 35 -1.77 -9.55 -10.27
N CYS A 36 -2.28 -10.21 -9.24
CA CYS A 36 -1.52 -11.20 -8.48
C CYS A 36 -2.21 -12.56 -8.37
N VAL A 37 -3.55 -12.59 -8.27
CA VAL A 37 -4.29 -13.83 -7.97
C VAL A 37 -4.13 -14.93 -9.02
N GLN A 38 -3.80 -14.62 -10.27
CA GLN A 38 -3.56 -15.68 -11.28
C GLN A 38 -2.52 -16.73 -10.83
N CYS A 39 -1.55 -16.35 -9.99
CA CYS A 39 -0.54 -17.24 -9.41
C CYS A 39 -0.62 -17.34 -7.88
N HIS A 40 -1.56 -16.62 -7.25
CA HIS A 40 -1.66 -16.50 -5.80
C HIS A 40 -3.15 -16.52 -5.36
N ASP A 41 -3.97 -17.32 -6.04
CA ASP A 41 -5.36 -17.55 -5.67
C ASP A 41 -5.46 -18.72 -4.69
N HIS A 42 -6.69 -19.04 -4.28
CA HIS A 42 -6.95 -20.14 -3.37
C HIS A 42 -6.57 -21.52 -3.95
N ALA A 43 -6.67 -21.69 -5.28
CA ALA A 43 -6.42 -22.97 -5.95
C ALA A 43 -4.93 -23.19 -6.26
N SER A 44 -4.19 -22.11 -6.44
CA SER A 44 -2.79 -22.06 -6.82
C SER A 44 -2.05 -21.02 -5.98
N PRO A 45 -1.87 -21.25 -4.66
CA PRO A 45 -1.14 -20.33 -3.79
C PRO A 45 0.37 -20.52 -3.98
N GLU A 46 0.96 -19.97 -5.05
CA GLU A 46 2.39 -20.11 -5.30
C GLU A 46 3.21 -19.59 -4.11
N ALA A 47 4.28 -20.32 -3.78
CA ALA A 47 5.09 -20.09 -2.59
C ALA A 47 4.28 -20.06 -1.27
N GLY A 48 3.11 -20.71 -1.23
CA GLY A 48 2.24 -20.80 -0.06
C GLY A 48 1.50 -19.51 0.28
N LEU A 49 1.36 -18.59 -0.69
CA LEU A 49 0.67 -17.32 -0.49
C LEU A 49 -0.68 -17.29 -1.24
N ASP A 50 -1.77 -17.22 -0.47
CA ASP A 50 -3.14 -16.98 -0.93
C ASP A 50 -3.48 -15.49 -0.74
N LEU A 51 -3.85 -14.82 -1.84
CA LEU A 51 -4.24 -13.42 -1.90
C LEU A 51 -5.72 -13.23 -2.24
N GLU A 52 -6.52 -14.29 -2.31
CA GLU A 52 -7.96 -14.23 -2.58
C GLU A 52 -8.76 -14.27 -1.27
N GLU A 53 -8.47 -15.28 -0.43
CA GLU A 53 -9.16 -15.63 0.82
C GLU A 53 -10.69 -15.82 0.73
N GLU A 54 -11.26 -16.71 1.55
CA GLU A 54 -12.71 -16.88 1.58
C GLU A 54 -13.42 -15.82 2.44
N GLY A 55 -14.59 -15.33 2.00
CA GLY A 55 -15.40 -14.42 2.82
C GLY A 55 -16.66 -13.92 2.14
N ALA A 56 -17.70 -13.66 2.97
CA ALA A 56 -19.01 -13.22 2.50
C ALA A 56 -19.00 -11.84 1.82
N THR A 57 -18.05 -10.98 2.19
CA THR A 57 -17.90 -9.64 1.62
C THR A 57 -16.47 -9.41 1.15
N GLU A 58 -16.29 -8.51 0.19
CA GLU A 58 -14.98 -8.07 -0.29
C GLU A 58 -14.11 -7.55 0.86
N THR A 59 -14.68 -6.73 1.75
CA THR A 59 -13.98 -6.21 2.92
C THR A 59 -13.49 -7.33 3.85
N THR A 60 -14.32 -8.37 4.06
CA THR A 60 -13.91 -9.53 4.87
C THR A 60 -12.71 -10.24 4.25
N ARG A 61 -12.72 -10.46 2.93
CA ARG A 61 -11.60 -11.09 2.22
C ARG A 61 -10.34 -10.22 2.29
N ALA A 62 -10.46 -8.93 2.01
CA ALA A 62 -9.36 -7.97 2.10
C ALA A 62 -8.69 -7.97 3.48
N PHE A 63 -9.49 -8.04 4.56
CA PHE A 63 -8.95 -8.07 5.92
C PHE A 63 -8.23 -9.38 6.25
N LYS A 64 -8.71 -10.51 5.74
CA LYS A 64 -8.04 -11.80 5.89
C LYS A 64 -6.73 -11.85 5.12
N VAL A 65 -6.71 -11.42 3.86
CA VAL A 65 -5.48 -11.32 3.06
C VAL A 65 -4.46 -10.43 3.77
N ARG A 66 -4.89 -9.25 4.24
CA ARG A 66 -4.03 -8.37 5.05
C ARG A 66 -3.50 -9.09 6.29
N ALA A 67 -4.33 -9.85 7.01
CA ALA A 67 -3.90 -10.57 8.21
C ALA A 67 -2.81 -11.62 7.91
N ASN A 68 -2.91 -12.31 6.77
CA ASN A 68 -1.90 -13.30 6.34
C ASN A 68 -0.58 -12.67 5.87
N LEU A 69 -0.59 -11.38 5.56
CA LEU A 69 0.59 -10.64 5.14
C LEU A 69 1.22 -9.84 6.30
N PHE A 70 0.39 -9.33 7.21
CA PHE A 70 0.80 -8.36 8.22
C PHE A 70 1.65 -8.96 9.33
N ASN A 71 2.91 -8.53 9.40
CA ASN A 71 3.91 -9.03 10.35
C ASN A 71 4.13 -10.55 10.29
N VAL A 72 3.81 -11.17 9.15
CA VAL A 72 4.00 -12.60 8.90
C VAL A 72 5.36 -12.85 8.26
N THR A 73 6.07 -13.87 8.75
CA THR A 73 7.36 -14.28 8.18
C THR A 73 7.14 -14.89 6.79
N PRO A 74 7.85 -14.43 5.74
CA PRO A 74 7.64 -14.92 4.39
C PRO A 74 8.19 -16.34 4.21
N ALA A 75 7.60 -17.10 3.29
CA ALA A 75 8.10 -18.42 2.90
C ALA A 75 9.48 -18.36 2.22
N ASN A 76 9.87 -17.20 1.66
CA ASN A 76 11.19 -16.98 1.10
C ASN A 76 12.26 -17.01 2.21
N GLN A 77 13.12 -18.03 2.18
CA GLN A 77 14.12 -18.27 3.23
C GLN A 77 15.15 -17.15 3.36
N ALA A 78 15.60 -16.55 2.26
CA ALA A 78 16.57 -15.46 2.29
C ALA A 78 16.00 -14.21 3.00
N SER A 79 14.74 -13.87 2.72
CA SER A 79 14.02 -12.79 3.38
C SER A 79 13.74 -13.10 4.85
N ALA A 80 13.28 -14.32 5.13
CA ALA A 80 13.01 -14.77 6.50
C ALA A 80 14.26 -14.74 7.37
N ALA A 81 15.42 -15.15 6.84
CA ALA A 81 16.71 -15.10 7.54
C ALA A 81 17.16 -13.68 7.89
N LYS A 82 16.73 -12.67 7.13
CA LYS A 82 16.95 -11.24 7.42
C LYS A 82 15.92 -10.64 8.38
N GLY A 83 14.96 -11.44 8.86
CA GLY A 83 13.87 -10.97 9.69
C GLY A 83 12.82 -10.14 8.94
N HIS A 84 12.82 -10.16 7.60
CA HIS A 84 11.79 -9.50 6.80
C HIS A 84 10.42 -10.13 7.06
N LYS A 85 9.37 -9.36 6.77
CA LYS A 85 7.97 -9.81 6.79
C LYS A 85 7.37 -9.69 5.39
N TYR A 86 6.25 -10.35 5.12
CA TYR A 86 5.48 -10.04 3.90
C TYR A 86 5.11 -8.55 3.90
N LEU A 87 4.51 -8.08 5.01
CA LEU A 87 4.39 -6.66 5.35
C LEU A 87 4.99 -6.41 6.72
N TYR A 88 6.13 -5.71 6.75
CA TYR A 88 6.69 -5.21 7.99
C TYR A 88 5.99 -3.88 8.31
N PRO A 89 5.32 -3.75 9.47
CA PRO A 89 4.58 -2.54 9.82
C PRO A 89 5.48 -1.30 9.84
N GLY A 90 5.25 -0.35 8.94
CA GLY A 90 6.00 0.91 8.89
C GLY A 90 7.38 0.84 8.23
N ARG A 91 7.83 -0.35 7.76
CA ARG A 91 9.16 -0.54 7.16
C ARG A 91 9.06 -1.19 5.79
N VAL A 92 9.01 -0.35 4.77
CA VAL A 92 8.97 -0.76 3.36
C VAL A 92 10.23 -1.57 2.99
N ASP A 93 11.38 -1.18 3.51
CA ASP A 93 12.68 -1.82 3.29
C ASP A 93 12.75 -3.25 3.82
N LYS A 94 12.02 -3.55 4.91
CA LYS A 94 11.89 -4.88 5.54
C LYS A 94 10.62 -5.64 5.07
N SER A 95 9.87 -5.10 4.11
CA SER A 95 8.64 -5.70 3.57
C SER A 95 8.90 -6.38 2.23
N LEU A 96 8.90 -7.72 2.22
CA LEU A 96 9.17 -8.50 1.01
C LEU A 96 8.17 -8.19 -0.11
N LEU A 97 6.90 -7.95 0.21
CA LEU A 97 5.90 -7.60 -0.80
C LEU A 97 6.32 -6.36 -1.59
N PHE A 98 6.72 -5.28 -0.91
CA PHE A 98 7.12 -4.07 -1.61
C PHE A 98 8.40 -4.27 -2.43
N ARG A 99 9.41 -4.93 -1.84
CA ARG A 99 10.67 -5.25 -2.54
C ARG A 99 10.41 -6.00 -3.85
N LYS A 100 9.43 -6.91 -3.85
CA LYS A 100 9.00 -7.68 -5.03
C LYS A 100 8.32 -6.85 -6.10
N ILE A 101 7.46 -5.91 -5.73
CA ILE A 101 6.70 -5.07 -6.68
C ILE A 101 7.42 -3.78 -7.07
N ASN A 102 8.51 -3.44 -6.37
CA ASN A 102 9.19 -2.15 -6.48
C ASN A 102 9.53 -1.79 -7.92
N GLN A 103 10.16 -2.72 -8.65
CA GLN A 103 10.52 -2.57 -10.07
C GLN A 103 11.09 -1.18 -10.43
N GLY A 104 11.94 -0.64 -9.57
CA GLY A 104 12.63 0.64 -9.79
C GLY A 104 11.91 1.89 -9.29
N LEU A 105 10.69 1.80 -8.72
CA LEU A 105 9.99 2.96 -8.14
C LEU A 105 10.84 3.61 -7.02
N GLU A 106 11.35 2.79 -6.12
CA GLU A 106 12.26 3.18 -5.06
C GLU A 106 13.66 2.64 -5.37
N PRO A 107 14.57 3.46 -5.92
CA PRO A 107 15.88 3.00 -6.39
C PRO A 107 16.77 2.48 -5.25
N THR A 108 16.52 2.84 -3.99
CA THR A 108 17.30 2.33 -2.86
C THR A 108 16.87 0.93 -2.39
N LEU A 109 15.81 0.35 -2.97
CA LEU A 109 15.27 -0.95 -2.58
C LEU A 109 15.38 -1.97 -3.71
N GLY A 110 16.52 -2.66 -3.78
CA GLY A 110 16.73 -3.79 -4.68
C GLY A 110 16.27 -5.13 -4.08
N LEU A 111 16.11 -6.14 -4.94
CA LEU A 111 16.04 -7.53 -4.51
C LEU A 111 17.45 -8.08 -4.32
N ASP A 112 17.67 -8.76 -3.19
CA ASP A 112 18.93 -9.41 -2.90
C ASP A 112 18.97 -10.83 -3.48
N ALA A 113 20.17 -11.41 -3.55
CA ALA A 113 20.34 -12.81 -3.93
C ALA A 113 19.48 -13.73 -3.04
N GLY A 114 18.74 -14.64 -3.68
CA GLY A 114 17.83 -15.57 -3.00
C GLY A 114 16.43 -15.01 -2.72
N GLU A 115 16.17 -13.72 -2.95
CA GLU A 115 14.81 -13.15 -2.87
C GLU A 115 13.99 -13.46 -4.13
N ASN A 116 14.50 -14.22 -5.11
CA ASN A 116 13.88 -14.52 -6.42
C ASN A 116 13.62 -13.27 -7.28
N GLN A 117 12.80 -13.38 -8.33
CA GLN A 117 12.54 -12.30 -9.30
C GLN A 117 11.48 -11.29 -8.80
N SER A 118 11.44 -10.13 -9.44
CA SER A 118 10.36 -9.14 -9.26
C SER A 118 9.00 -9.72 -9.64
N MET A 119 7.94 -9.20 -9.01
CA MET A 119 6.55 -9.58 -9.25
C MET A 119 5.71 -8.34 -9.62
N PRO A 120 4.63 -8.49 -10.40
CA PRO A 120 4.26 -9.67 -11.18
C PRO A 120 5.35 -10.02 -12.21
N PRO A 121 5.50 -11.31 -12.59
CA PRO A 121 6.56 -11.70 -13.51
C PRO A 121 6.31 -11.12 -14.91
N TYR A 122 7.35 -11.11 -15.74
CA TYR A 122 7.24 -10.63 -17.12
C TYR A 122 6.10 -11.34 -17.87
N GLY A 123 5.33 -10.57 -18.64
CA GLY A 123 4.16 -11.06 -19.37
C GLY A 123 2.85 -11.08 -18.57
N GLN A 124 2.89 -10.81 -17.26
CA GLN A 124 1.70 -10.60 -16.43
C GLN A 124 1.31 -9.12 -16.34
N PRO A 125 0.06 -8.80 -15.97
CA PRO A 125 -0.36 -7.42 -15.72
C PRO A 125 0.54 -6.74 -14.67
N GLN A 126 1.25 -5.69 -15.07
CA GLN A 126 2.19 -4.98 -14.20
C GLN A 126 1.49 -3.91 -13.36
N LEU A 127 2.02 -3.61 -12.18
CA LEU A 127 1.55 -2.49 -11.38
C LEU A 127 2.05 -1.16 -11.97
N THR A 128 1.19 -0.14 -11.94
CA THR A 128 1.57 1.24 -12.24
C THR A 128 2.36 1.82 -11.05
N ASP A 129 3.04 2.95 -11.27
CA ASP A 129 3.76 3.62 -10.19
C ASP A 129 2.79 4.15 -9.11
N VAL A 130 1.57 4.54 -9.49
CA VAL A 130 0.49 4.90 -8.56
C VAL A 130 0.12 3.73 -7.65
N GLU A 131 -0.07 2.52 -8.21
CA GLU A 131 -0.45 1.34 -7.43
C GLU A 131 0.68 0.85 -6.51
N LYS A 132 1.92 0.86 -7.01
CA LYS A 132 3.09 0.55 -6.19
C LYS A 132 3.21 1.54 -5.04
N GLU A 133 3.04 2.83 -5.30
CA GLU A 133 3.11 3.86 -4.28
C GLU A 133 1.97 3.75 -3.26
N LEU A 134 0.75 3.42 -3.71
CA LEU A 134 -0.37 3.17 -2.81
C LEU A 134 -0.05 2.04 -1.82
N ILE A 135 0.54 0.94 -2.30
CA ILE A 135 1.01 -0.16 -1.46
C ILE A 135 2.16 0.30 -0.54
N ARG A 136 3.07 1.15 -1.04
CA ARG A 136 4.16 1.72 -0.23
C ARG A 136 3.62 2.53 0.95
N GLN A 137 2.69 3.45 0.69
CA GLN A 137 2.02 4.25 1.72
C GLN A 137 1.24 3.38 2.69
N TRP A 138 0.50 2.39 2.16
CA TRP A 138 -0.20 1.42 3.00
C TRP A 138 0.74 0.76 4.01
N ILE A 139 1.93 0.32 3.59
CA ILE A 139 2.94 -0.29 4.47
C ILE A 139 3.52 0.73 5.46
N LEU A 140 3.88 1.94 5.01
CA LEU A 140 4.41 3.00 5.87
C LEU A 140 3.49 3.34 7.04
N TYR A 141 2.18 3.29 6.82
CA TYR A 141 1.16 3.50 7.84
C TYR A 141 0.76 2.23 8.60
N ALA A 142 1.60 1.20 8.56
CA ALA A 142 1.37 -0.10 9.22
C ALA A 142 0.09 -0.82 8.74
N ALA A 143 -0.22 -0.68 7.44
CA ALA A 143 -1.28 -1.38 6.74
C ALA A 143 -2.62 -1.36 7.51
N PRO A 144 -3.24 -0.19 7.76
CA PRO A 144 -4.42 -0.10 8.60
C PRO A 144 -5.64 -0.67 7.89
N LEU A 145 -6.50 -1.40 8.63
CA LEU A 145 -7.64 -2.12 8.08
C LEU A 145 -8.67 -1.19 7.41
N ASN A 146 -9.09 -0.15 8.12
CA ASN A 146 -10.26 0.65 7.78
C ASN A 146 -9.97 2.14 7.53
N SER A 147 -8.69 2.53 7.49
CA SER A 147 -8.30 3.92 7.20
C SER A 147 -7.86 4.09 5.75
N THR A 148 -8.07 5.30 5.23
CA THR A 148 -7.43 5.79 4.02
C THR A 148 -6.21 6.59 4.44
N VAL A 149 -5.01 6.16 4.01
CA VAL A 149 -3.73 6.77 4.43
C VAL A 149 -3.10 7.65 3.37
N VAL A 150 -3.62 7.56 2.15
CA VAL A 150 -3.17 8.34 1.00
C VAL A 150 -4.36 8.56 0.09
N ASP A 151 -4.41 9.73 -0.54
CA ASP A 151 -5.35 10.04 -1.62
C ASP A 151 -4.77 9.53 -2.96
N GLU A 152 -5.47 8.61 -3.61
CA GLU A 152 -5.03 8.04 -4.89
C GLU A 152 -5.04 9.10 -6.01
N THR A 153 -5.94 10.07 -5.98
CA THR A 153 -5.94 11.18 -6.95
C THR A 153 -4.71 12.07 -6.79
N LEU A 154 -4.22 12.25 -5.56
CA LEU A 154 -2.95 12.95 -5.32
C LEU A 154 -1.76 12.17 -5.89
N LEU A 155 -1.77 10.83 -5.78
CA LEU A 155 -0.74 9.99 -6.39
C LEU A 155 -0.80 10.06 -7.92
N GLU A 156 -1.98 9.99 -8.51
CA GLU A 156 -2.18 10.13 -9.95
C GLU A 156 -1.66 11.48 -10.46
N ALA A 157 -1.97 12.57 -9.77
CA ALA A 157 -1.42 13.88 -10.11
C ALA A 157 0.11 13.91 -10.00
N TYR A 158 0.66 13.32 -8.94
CA TYR A 158 2.10 13.27 -8.72
C TYR A 158 2.83 12.51 -9.84
N TYR A 159 2.43 11.26 -10.10
CA TYR A 159 3.05 10.43 -11.14
C TYR A 159 2.63 10.83 -12.55
N GLY A 160 1.58 11.63 -12.71
CA GLY A 160 1.16 12.27 -13.95
C GLY A 160 2.01 13.52 -14.32
N GLY A 161 3.00 13.88 -13.52
CA GLY A 161 3.94 14.96 -13.81
C GLY A 161 3.53 16.34 -13.28
N ALA A 162 2.48 16.43 -12.46
CA ALA A 162 2.05 17.69 -11.84
C ALA A 162 2.82 18.03 -10.55
N ALA A 163 3.66 17.13 -10.04
CA ALA A 163 4.38 17.31 -8.79
C ALA A 163 5.86 17.64 -8.96
N GLN A 164 6.42 18.26 -7.92
CA GLN A 164 7.84 18.47 -7.76
C GLN A 164 8.41 17.40 -6.85
N MET A 165 9.39 16.64 -7.32
CA MET A 165 10.08 15.65 -6.50
C MET A 165 10.91 16.35 -5.42
N ALA A 166 10.92 15.80 -4.20
CA ALA A 166 11.75 16.31 -3.11
C ALA A 166 13.26 16.25 -3.45
N PHE A 167 13.67 15.24 -4.22
CA PHE A 167 15.04 15.03 -4.69
C PHE A 167 15.03 14.79 -6.21
N PRO A 168 14.93 15.84 -7.04
CA PRO A 168 14.79 15.70 -8.49
C PRO A 168 16.01 15.03 -9.15
N ASP A 169 17.19 15.19 -8.56
CA ASP A 169 18.46 14.61 -9.04
C ASP A 169 18.82 13.30 -8.32
N GLY A 170 17.87 12.70 -7.61
CA GLY A 170 18.08 11.50 -6.81
C GLY A 170 18.52 11.80 -5.36
N PRO A 171 18.51 10.78 -4.50
CA PRO A 171 18.86 10.96 -3.09
C PRO A 171 20.33 11.40 -2.94
N PRO A 172 20.67 12.12 -1.85
CA PRO A 172 22.06 12.44 -1.54
C PRO A 172 22.91 11.16 -1.42
N PRO A 173 24.21 11.21 -1.72
CA PRO A 173 25.10 10.05 -1.57
C PRO A 173 25.13 9.58 -0.13
N ALA A 174 25.25 8.27 0.08
CA ALA A 174 25.41 7.70 1.42
C ALA A 174 26.68 8.25 2.09
N PRO A 175 26.69 8.39 3.44
CA PRO A 175 27.90 8.73 4.17
C PRO A 175 28.99 7.68 3.92
N ALA A 176 30.27 8.08 4.00
CA ALA A 176 31.35 7.12 3.90
C ALA A 176 31.27 6.10 5.05
N GLU A 177 31.81 4.90 4.81
CA GLU A 177 31.84 3.85 5.82
C GLU A 177 32.52 4.35 7.10
N GLY A 178 31.83 4.22 8.24
CA GLY A 178 32.29 4.70 9.54
C GLY A 178 32.01 6.17 9.85
N GLU A 179 31.50 6.96 8.91
CA GLU A 179 31.18 8.39 9.13
C GLU A 179 29.73 8.65 9.53
N GLY A 180 28.84 7.66 9.39
CA GLY A 180 27.45 7.76 9.84
C GLY A 180 26.49 6.86 9.06
N PHE A 181 25.19 7.19 9.17
CA PHE A 181 24.12 6.54 8.42
C PHE A 181 23.09 7.57 7.98
N GLN A 182 22.27 7.21 6.99
CA GLN A 182 21.15 8.02 6.52
C GLN A 182 19.83 7.34 6.88
N ILE A 183 18.86 8.14 7.33
CA ILE A 183 17.48 7.70 7.50
C ILE A 183 16.69 8.26 6.33
N LYS A 184 16.07 7.39 5.53
CA LYS A 184 15.13 7.82 4.50
C LYS A 184 13.78 8.10 5.12
N MET A 185 13.31 9.33 4.95
CA MET A 185 11.97 9.78 5.35
C MET A 185 11.18 10.12 4.08
N GLY A 186 9.96 9.59 3.95
CA GLY A 186 9.10 9.83 2.80
C GLY A 186 9.35 8.90 1.57
N PRO A 187 8.96 9.32 0.34
CA PRO A 187 8.30 10.58 0.04
C PRO A 187 6.97 10.76 0.75
N PHE A 188 6.67 12.02 1.06
CA PHE A 188 5.41 12.50 1.59
C PHE A 188 4.68 13.26 0.48
N TYR A 189 3.40 12.99 0.31
CA TYR A 189 2.58 13.61 -0.73
C TYR A 189 1.71 14.67 -0.07
N VAL A 190 1.90 15.91 -0.49
CA VAL A 190 1.22 17.08 0.07
C VAL A 190 0.72 17.93 -1.09
N GLU A 191 -0.52 18.42 -0.97
CA GLU A 191 -1.10 19.32 -1.95
C GLU A 191 -0.43 20.71 -1.95
N PRO A 192 -0.51 21.49 -3.04
CA PRO A 192 0.02 22.84 -3.08
C PRO A 192 -0.56 23.73 -1.97
N GLY A 193 0.32 24.31 -1.15
CA GLY A 193 -0.07 25.14 0.00
C GLY A 193 -0.63 24.38 1.20
N GLY A 194 -0.64 23.04 1.14
CA GLY A 194 -0.98 22.18 2.27
C GLY A 194 0.18 22.03 3.25
N GLU A 195 -0.17 21.73 4.49
CA GLU A 195 0.78 21.33 5.54
C GLU A 195 0.26 20.07 6.22
N VAL A 196 1.14 19.09 6.43
CA VAL A 196 0.84 17.84 7.14
C VAL A 196 1.99 17.50 8.07
N GLU A 197 1.67 17.18 9.33
CA GLU A 197 2.65 16.66 10.28
C GLU A 197 2.70 15.13 10.23
N TYR A 198 3.91 14.57 10.10
CA TYR A 198 4.14 13.13 10.11
C TYR A 198 4.95 12.73 11.35
N TYR A 199 4.47 11.72 12.05
CA TYR A 199 5.16 11.11 13.18
C TYR A 199 5.64 9.72 12.76
N GLN A 200 6.89 9.63 12.30
CA GLN A 200 7.49 8.34 11.92
C GLN A 200 8.44 7.86 13.03
N LYS A 201 8.11 6.70 13.60
CA LYS A 201 9.06 5.96 14.44
C LYS A 201 9.94 5.12 13.52
N TYR A 202 11.24 5.30 13.61
CA TYR A 202 12.20 4.53 12.84
C TYR A 202 13.07 3.71 13.79
N GLU A 203 12.92 2.38 13.73
CA GLU A 203 13.78 1.46 14.45
C GLU A 203 15.19 1.47 13.82
N LEU A 204 16.16 1.95 14.59
CA LEU A 204 17.56 1.93 14.20
C LEU A 204 18.17 0.59 14.65
N ASP A 205 18.68 -0.18 13.69
CA ASP A 205 19.39 -1.43 13.94
C ASP A 205 20.84 -1.15 14.39
N LEU A 206 21.03 -0.27 15.37
CA LEU A 206 22.35 0.07 15.91
C LEU A 206 22.73 -0.93 17.02
N PRO A 207 24.00 -1.38 17.07
CA PRO A 207 24.48 -2.18 18.19
C PRO A 207 24.29 -1.40 19.50
N ALA A 208 23.85 -2.10 20.54
CA ALA A 208 23.65 -1.56 21.88
C ALA A 208 24.98 -1.16 22.55
#